data_AF-A0A3N5TBN2-F1
#
_entry.id   AF-A0A3N5TBN2-F1
#
_cell.length_a   1.000
_cell.length_b   1.000
_cell.length_c   1.000
_cell.angle_alpha   90.00
_cell.angle_beta   90.00
_cell.angle_gamma   90.00
#
_symmetry.space_group_name_H-M   'P 1'
#
loop_
_entity.id
_entity.type
_entity.pdbx_description
1 polymer ?
#
loop_
_entity_poly.entity_id
_entity_poly.type
_entity_poly.pdbx_seq_one_letter_code
_entity_poly.pdbx_strand_id
1 'polypeptide(L)'
;MKVIRISEVKAEESKSNLFVGRVLRQQLIDEKMADQLLLSLGTFSPGAKTLWHTHPTEQVLYVVEGKGIVATEDDEVIATPGTILYIPAGENHWHGATPDTSFAHISIVPRSGGAPPYLISHNPGAGGRRGPKVSRVCQINRKGENGMHQKKMNCRLWILFLVMVSLLAGGVDPAQAQEKYPSRAIEIIVPFVPGGSTDLVGRLIADNLKKKWGVPLNVVNKPGGNTVPANLEVHQSKPDGYTVFSDSQSSCSLLEAAVKDLPFKVLDRTFIALSTASPHIFYANAASPIKNLKDVEAEVKKNPGEFTWGSFGGVGAGDFLWRQFFKGIGVDVSKTKPVVTRGGAEIVSFVAGNHIKLGTASPTSGLSHVRAGTVKVVGVSGFRSPDFPDVPTAVEQGFPTVTAVFWTGITGPPKLPSHIVKKWEEAIQEMLKDPEFTSKLKNLGFVPFYKNSNSAQEYVAREMEEAARLWGFK
;
A
#
# COMPACT_ATOMS: atom_id res chain seq x y z
N MET A 1 5.65 -27.15 41.96
CA MET A 1 5.34 -26.18 40.89
C MET A 1 5.33 -26.94 39.57
N LYS A 2 4.22 -26.92 38.84
CA LYS A 2 4.16 -27.50 37.49
C LYS A 2 4.88 -26.53 36.56
N VAL A 3 6.02 -26.93 36.01
CA VAL A 3 6.69 -26.15 34.95
C VAL A 3 5.85 -26.37 33.71
N ILE A 4 4.91 -25.45 33.45
CA ILE A 4 4.14 -25.42 32.21
C ILE A 4 5.11 -24.90 31.15
N ARG A 5 5.44 -25.71 30.15
CA ARG A 5 6.15 -25.18 28.96
C ARG A 5 5.23 -24.17 28.30
N ILE A 6 5.73 -23.03 27.85
CA ILE A 6 4.89 -21.98 27.23
C ILE A 6 4.16 -22.52 25.99
N SER A 7 4.69 -23.56 25.34
CA SER A 7 4.02 -24.34 24.29
C SER A 7 2.69 -24.99 24.70
N GLU A 8 2.44 -25.18 25.99
CA GLU A 8 1.18 -25.71 26.55
C GLU A 8 0.15 -24.61 26.86
N VAL A 9 0.53 -23.33 26.74
CA VAL A 9 -0.40 -22.20 26.88
C VAL A 9 -1.24 -22.13 25.60
N LYS A 10 -2.55 -22.37 25.73
CA LYS A 10 -3.52 -22.20 24.63
C LYS A 10 -3.58 -20.74 24.20
N ALA A 11 -2.73 -20.34 23.26
CA ALA A 11 -2.92 -19.16 22.45
C ALA A 11 -3.96 -19.46 21.36
N GLU A 12 -4.76 -18.47 20.96
CA GLU A 12 -5.67 -18.62 19.83
C GLU A 12 -4.88 -18.99 18.57
N GLU A 13 -5.07 -20.20 18.07
CA GLU A 13 -4.60 -20.60 16.75
C GLU A 13 -5.33 -19.74 15.71
N SER A 14 -4.65 -18.70 15.23
CA SER A 14 -5.20 -17.86 14.18
C SER A 14 -5.38 -18.74 12.93
N LYS A 15 -6.65 -18.95 12.53
CA LYS A 15 -7.02 -19.46 11.20
C LYS A 15 -6.82 -18.42 10.10
N SER A 16 -6.15 -17.32 10.40
CA SER A 16 -5.70 -16.36 9.42
C SER A 16 -4.31 -16.74 8.94
N ASN A 17 -4.15 -16.82 7.62
CA ASN A 17 -2.87 -16.61 6.96
C ASN A 17 -2.38 -15.16 7.23
N LEU A 18 -2.17 -14.79 8.49
CA LEU A 18 -1.54 -13.53 8.88
C LEU A 18 -0.02 -13.71 8.79
N PHE A 19 0.42 -14.17 7.62
CA PHE A 19 1.72 -13.85 7.08
C PHE A 19 1.62 -12.41 6.57
N VAL A 20 1.78 -11.43 7.46
CA VAL A 20 2.11 -10.04 7.04
C VAL A 20 3.62 -10.02 6.86
N GLY A 21 4.10 -10.80 5.89
CA GLY A 21 5.49 -10.85 5.47
C GLY A 21 5.70 -9.87 4.34
N ARG A 22 6.18 -8.66 4.66
CA ARG A 22 6.56 -7.66 3.63
C ARG A 22 7.83 -8.15 2.96
N VAL A 23 7.80 -8.54 1.69
CA VAL A 23 9.05 -8.80 0.93
C VAL A 23 9.79 -7.47 0.78
N LEU A 24 10.81 -7.22 1.61
CA LEU A 24 11.64 -6.01 1.63
C LEU A 24 12.64 -6.07 0.46
N ARG A 25 12.15 -5.99 -0.77
CA ARG A 25 12.98 -6.28 -1.95
C ARG A 25 13.91 -5.16 -2.40
N GLN A 26 13.83 -3.96 -1.81
CA GLN A 26 14.49 -2.79 -2.41
C GLN A 26 15.12 -1.78 -1.44
N GLN A 27 15.11 -2.01 -0.13
CA GLN A 27 15.60 -1.00 0.83
C GLN A 27 16.83 -1.41 1.65
N LEU A 28 17.25 -2.69 1.64
CA LEU A 28 18.28 -3.18 2.57
C LEU A 28 19.45 -3.95 1.92
N ILE A 29 19.40 -4.25 0.62
CA ILE A 29 20.44 -5.03 -0.07
C ILE A 29 20.70 -4.49 -1.49
N ASP A 30 21.94 -4.66 -1.97
CA ASP A 30 22.36 -4.37 -3.35
C ASP A 30 21.50 -5.17 -4.35
N GLU A 31 21.22 -4.59 -5.53
CA GLU A 31 20.47 -5.24 -6.62
C GLU A 31 21.01 -6.64 -6.96
N LYS A 32 22.33 -6.86 -6.88
CA LYS A 32 22.93 -8.18 -7.13
C LYS A 32 22.58 -9.24 -6.09
N MET A 33 22.33 -8.84 -4.84
CA MET A 33 21.94 -9.75 -3.76
C MET A 33 20.43 -10.00 -3.75
N ALA A 34 19.62 -9.10 -4.31
CA ALA A 34 18.15 -9.24 -4.35
C ALA A 34 17.67 -10.38 -5.25
N ASP A 35 18.52 -10.81 -6.18
CA ASP A 35 18.29 -12.01 -7.00
C ASP A 35 18.68 -13.31 -6.29
N GLN A 36 19.50 -13.23 -5.23
CA GLN A 36 20.03 -14.38 -4.50
C GLN A 36 19.30 -14.62 -3.17
N LEU A 37 18.74 -13.58 -2.56
CA LEU A 37 18.11 -13.61 -1.25
C LEU A 37 16.69 -13.06 -1.28
N LEU A 38 15.82 -13.65 -0.47
CA LEU A 38 14.50 -13.16 -0.13
C LEU A 38 14.55 -12.60 1.29
N LEU A 39 14.30 -11.29 1.43
CA LEU A 39 14.07 -10.67 2.73
C LEU A 39 12.58 -10.45 2.96
N SER A 40 12.08 -10.82 4.14
CA SER A 40 10.69 -10.62 4.55
C SER A 40 10.63 -10.04 5.96
N LEU A 41 9.87 -8.98 6.21
CA LEU A 41 9.57 -8.51 7.56
C LEU A 41 8.31 -9.20 8.07
N GLY A 42 8.42 -9.97 9.15
CA GLY A 42 7.29 -10.54 9.89
C GLY A 42 6.95 -9.68 11.12
N THR A 43 5.67 -9.45 11.36
CA THR A 43 5.17 -8.74 12.55
C THR A 43 4.06 -9.53 13.22
N PHE A 44 4.10 -9.63 14.55
CA PHE A 44 3.18 -10.40 15.38
C PHE A 44 2.60 -9.51 16.46
N SER A 45 1.28 -9.51 16.59
CA SER A 45 0.59 -8.94 17.75
C SER A 45 0.89 -9.77 19.01
N PRO A 46 0.77 -9.22 20.22
CA PRO A 46 1.00 -9.95 21.46
C PRO A 46 0.28 -11.30 21.51
N GLY A 47 1.01 -12.37 21.80
CA GLY A 47 0.52 -13.75 21.85
C GLY A 47 0.27 -14.44 20.49
N ALA A 48 0.45 -13.75 19.36
CA ALA A 48 0.28 -14.35 18.03
C ALA A 48 1.52 -15.17 17.63
N LYS A 49 1.31 -16.31 16.96
CA LYS A 49 2.39 -17.18 16.46
C LYS A 49 2.05 -17.83 15.13
N THR A 50 3.08 -18.27 14.40
CA THR A 50 2.90 -19.14 13.23
C THR A 50 2.47 -20.54 13.65
N LEU A 51 1.90 -21.29 12.71
CA LEU A 51 1.86 -22.75 12.84
C LEU A 51 3.29 -23.33 12.75
N TRP A 52 3.45 -24.56 13.22
CA TRP A 52 4.64 -25.35 12.94
C TRP A 52 4.81 -25.49 11.43
N HIS A 53 6.00 -25.18 10.94
CA HIS A 53 6.32 -25.22 9.52
C HIS A 53 7.81 -25.48 9.28
N THR A 54 8.13 -25.82 8.03
CA THR A 54 9.50 -26.03 7.56
C THR A 54 9.78 -25.15 6.35
N HIS A 55 11.05 -24.83 6.13
CA HIS A 55 11.50 -24.17 4.90
C HIS A 55 12.40 -25.12 4.09
N PRO A 56 12.28 -25.15 2.75
CA PRO A 56 13.12 -26.00 1.90
C PRO A 56 14.57 -25.53 1.82
N THR A 57 14.85 -24.31 2.28
CA THR A 57 16.15 -23.65 2.33
C THR A 57 16.40 -23.13 3.73
N GLU A 58 17.66 -22.85 4.07
CA GLU A 58 18.02 -22.22 5.34
C GLU A 58 17.36 -20.84 5.50
N GLN A 59 17.13 -20.44 6.75
CA GLN A 59 16.55 -19.15 7.09
C GLN A 59 17.34 -18.50 8.22
N VAL A 60 17.55 -17.20 8.11
CA VAL A 60 18.07 -16.37 9.21
C VAL A 60 16.98 -15.40 9.65
N LEU A 61 16.73 -15.30 10.95
CA LEU A 61 15.84 -14.31 11.54
C LEU A 61 16.66 -13.27 12.29
N TYR A 62 16.48 -12.00 11.95
CA TYR A 62 17.00 -10.87 12.71
C TYR A 62 15.88 -10.12 13.40
N VAL A 63 15.85 -10.14 14.73
CA VAL A 63 14.79 -9.51 15.50
C VAL A 63 15.02 -8.01 15.58
N VAL A 64 14.01 -7.23 15.19
CA VAL A 64 14.08 -5.77 15.10
C VAL A 64 13.25 -5.05 16.16
N GLU A 65 12.20 -5.69 16.68
CA GLU A 65 11.31 -5.08 17.67
C GLU A 65 10.65 -6.13 18.57
N GLY A 66 10.40 -5.74 19.82
CA GLY A 66 9.58 -6.53 20.75
C GLY A 66 10.27 -7.80 21.27
N LYS A 67 9.48 -8.76 21.78
CA LYS A 67 9.98 -10.01 22.35
C LYS A 67 9.21 -11.19 21.77
N GLY A 68 9.93 -12.10 21.16
CA GLY A 68 9.37 -13.29 20.53
C GLY A 68 9.91 -14.57 21.11
N ILE A 69 9.31 -15.66 20.69
CA ILE A 69 9.75 -17.03 20.92
C ILE A 69 9.99 -17.65 19.56
N VAL A 70 11.12 -18.33 19.40
CA VAL A 70 11.39 -19.22 18.27
C VAL A 70 11.65 -20.59 18.84
N ALA A 71 10.87 -21.58 18.43
CA ALA A 71 10.94 -22.92 18.97
C ALA A 71 11.04 -23.95 17.86
N THR A 72 11.97 -24.88 18.02
CA THR A 72 12.08 -26.11 17.24
C THR A 72 11.55 -27.28 18.08
N GLU A 73 11.57 -28.50 17.54
CA GLU A 73 11.18 -29.68 18.31
C GLU A 73 12.09 -29.91 19.53
N ASP A 74 13.35 -29.48 19.45
CA ASP A 74 14.39 -29.75 20.44
C ASP A 74 14.75 -28.55 21.33
N ASP A 75 14.52 -27.30 20.87
CA ASP A 75 14.96 -26.09 21.57
C ASP A 75 13.92 -24.96 21.52
N GLU A 76 13.99 -24.04 22.49
CA GLU A 76 13.14 -22.85 22.57
C GLU A 76 13.97 -21.65 23.00
N VAL A 77 14.00 -20.63 22.14
CA VAL A 77 14.78 -19.40 22.36
C VAL A 77 13.84 -18.20 22.46
N ILE A 78 14.02 -17.43 23.53
CA ILE A 78 13.41 -16.09 23.65
C ILE A 78 14.28 -15.11 22.88
N ALA A 79 13.68 -14.43 21.90
CA ALA A 79 14.37 -13.52 21.00
C ALA A 79 13.95 -12.06 21.26
N THR A 80 14.92 -11.17 21.38
CA THR A 80 14.74 -9.73 21.65
C THR A 80 15.43 -8.90 20.56
N PRO A 81 15.23 -7.57 20.46
CA PRO A 81 15.83 -6.79 19.38
C PRO A 81 17.36 -6.94 19.36
N GLY A 82 17.91 -7.23 18.18
CA GLY A 82 19.33 -7.55 17.99
C GLY A 82 19.66 -9.05 17.97
N THR A 83 18.75 -9.93 18.37
CA THR A 83 18.96 -11.38 18.27
C THR A 83 18.99 -11.84 16.81
N ILE A 84 20.00 -12.63 16.45
CA ILE A 84 20.10 -13.34 15.15
C ILE A 84 19.91 -14.82 15.39
N LEU A 85 18.97 -15.45 14.70
CA LEU A 85 18.69 -16.88 14.80
C LEU A 85 18.87 -17.54 13.44
N TYR A 86 19.57 -18.67 13.41
CA TYR A 86 19.77 -19.49 12.22
C TYR A 86 18.89 -20.73 12.31
N ILE A 87 18.13 -20.99 11.25
CA ILE A 87 17.21 -22.12 11.13
C ILE A 87 17.64 -22.95 9.92
N PRO A 88 18.10 -24.20 10.11
CA PRO A 88 18.51 -25.07 9.02
C PRO A 88 17.38 -25.40 8.05
N ALA A 89 17.73 -25.70 6.80
CA ALA A 89 16.77 -26.19 5.81
C ALA A 89 16.09 -27.48 6.29
N GLY A 90 14.77 -27.54 6.21
CA GLY A 90 13.95 -28.67 6.64
C GLY A 90 13.65 -28.73 8.15
N GLU A 91 14.20 -27.82 8.95
CA GLU A 91 13.95 -27.77 10.40
C GLU A 91 12.50 -27.35 10.68
N ASN A 92 11.77 -28.16 11.44
CA ASN A 92 10.39 -27.88 11.82
C ASN A 92 10.37 -26.93 13.02
N HIS A 93 9.75 -25.77 12.86
CA HIS A 93 9.76 -24.73 13.87
C HIS A 93 8.50 -23.87 13.83
N TRP A 94 8.30 -23.09 14.89
CA TRP A 94 7.37 -21.96 14.89
C TRP A 94 8.02 -20.75 15.55
N HIS A 95 7.48 -19.57 15.24
CA HIS A 95 7.88 -18.35 15.92
C HIS A 95 6.71 -17.40 16.11
N GLY A 96 6.78 -16.56 17.13
CA GLY A 96 5.67 -15.67 17.49
C GLY A 96 6.00 -14.72 18.64
N ALA A 97 5.08 -13.82 18.95
CA ALA A 97 5.21 -12.88 20.05
C ALA A 97 4.94 -13.53 21.41
N THR A 98 5.61 -13.06 22.46
CA THR A 98 5.17 -13.37 23.84
C THR A 98 3.82 -12.69 24.13
N PRO A 99 3.05 -13.13 25.15
CA PRO A 99 1.72 -12.56 25.43
C PRO A 99 1.72 -11.07 25.80
N ASP A 100 2.85 -10.55 26.26
CA ASP A 100 3.01 -9.22 26.87
C ASP A 100 3.56 -8.15 25.92
N THR A 101 4.02 -8.49 24.72
CA THR A 101 4.57 -7.53 23.77
C THR A 101 4.42 -7.97 22.32
N SER A 102 4.52 -7.05 21.38
CA SER A 102 4.61 -7.37 19.94
C SER A 102 5.94 -8.06 19.63
N PHE A 103 6.07 -8.60 18.43
CA PHE A 103 7.33 -9.17 17.94
C PHE A 103 7.50 -8.89 16.46
N ALA A 104 8.64 -8.34 16.06
CA ALA A 104 8.97 -8.13 14.66
C ALA A 104 10.38 -8.61 14.33
N HIS A 105 10.52 -9.28 13.19
CA HIS A 105 11.81 -9.78 12.71
C HIS A 105 11.92 -9.70 11.19
N ILE A 106 13.15 -9.60 10.69
CA ILE A 106 13.49 -9.73 9.27
C ILE A 106 13.96 -11.17 9.03
N SER A 107 13.23 -11.91 8.21
CA SER A 107 13.64 -13.21 7.67
C SER A 107 14.49 -13.03 6.42
N ILE A 108 15.60 -13.76 6.32
CA ILE A 108 16.52 -13.79 5.17
C ILE A 108 16.63 -15.24 4.70
N VAL A 109 16.31 -15.50 3.43
CA VAL A 109 16.24 -16.86 2.87
C VAL A 109 16.90 -16.90 1.48
N PRO A 110 17.73 -17.90 1.13
CA PRO A 110 18.24 -18.07 -0.23
C PRO A 110 17.15 -18.37 -1.26
N ARG A 111 17.26 -17.79 -2.46
CA ARG A 111 16.36 -18.06 -3.59
C ARG A 111 16.81 -19.34 -4.31
N SER A 112 16.14 -20.47 -4.07
CA SER A 112 16.33 -21.67 -4.88
C SER A 112 15.53 -21.54 -6.19
N GLY A 113 16.20 -21.74 -7.33
CA GLY A 113 15.56 -21.72 -8.64
C GLY A 113 14.62 -22.91 -8.82
N GLY A 114 13.31 -22.70 -8.63
CA GLY A 114 12.26 -23.63 -9.04
C GLY A 114 11.20 -23.94 -7.97
N ALA A 115 9.94 -23.61 -8.30
CA ALA A 115 8.67 -23.88 -7.60
C ALA A 115 8.28 -22.96 -6.41
N PRO A 116 6.97 -22.61 -6.26
CA PRO A 116 6.48 -21.62 -5.30
C PRO A 116 6.53 -22.16 -3.85
N PRO A 117 6.70 -21.30 -2.83
CA PRO A 117 6.52 -21.73 -1.46
C PRO A 117 5.01 -21.90 -1.24
N TYR A 118 4.57 -23.10 -0.88
CA TYR A 118 3.38 -23.44 -0.08
C TYR A 118 2.99 -24.88 -0.44
N LEU A 119 3.56 -25.86 0.27
CA LEU A 119 2.96 -27.19 0.40
C LEU A 119 2.27 -27.21 1.77
N ILE A 120 0.97 -27.00 1.77
CA ILE A 120 0.11 -27.30 2.91
C ILE A 120 -0.08 -28.81 2.92
N SER A 121 0.67 -29.52 3.75
CA SER A 121 0.40 -30.92 4.07
C SER A 121 -0.73 -31.00 5.10
N HIS A 122 -1.91 -31.44 4.67
CA HIS A 122 -2.95 -31.96 5.58
C HIS A 122 -2.66 -33.44 5.87
N ASN A 123 -2.47 -33.81 7.14
CA ASN A 123 -3.17 -34.98 7.70
C ASN A 123 -3.15 -34.99 9.24
N PRO A 124 -4.25 -35.34 9.93
CA PRO A 124 -4.30 -35.48 11.38
C PRO A 124 -4.02 -36.92 11.84
N GLY A 125 -3.18 -37.06 12.87
CA GLY A 125 -3.22 -38.10 13.91
C GLY A 125 -3.02 -39.59 13.54
N ALA A 126 -1.94 -40.19 14.05
CA ALA A 126 -1.95 -41.43 14.87
C ALA A 126 -0.51 -41.86 15.22
N GLY A 127 -0.24 -42.11 16.51
CA GLY A 127 1.08 -42.51 17.00
C GLY A 127 1.43 -43.98 16.74
N GLY A 128 2.73 -44.31 16.84
CA GLY A 128 3.17 -45.72 16.87
C GLY A 128 4.66 -46.01 16.69
N ARG A 129 5.42 -45.97 17.81
CA ARG A 129 6.58 -46.82 18.21
C ARG A 129 7.93 -46.77 17.43
N ARG A 130 8.98 -47.13 18.19
CA ARG A 130 10.43 -46.87 18.04
C ARG A 130 11.21 -47.85 17.14
N GLY A 131 12.19 -47.30 16.40
CA GLY A 131 13.57 -47.79 16.13
C GLY A 131 13.79 -48.88 15.06
N PRO A 132 15.02 -49.08 14.49
CA PRO A 132 16.31 -48.39 14.70
C PRO A 132 17.00 -47.86 13.41
N LYS A 133 18.20 -47.29 13.59
CA LYS A 133 19.11 -46.58 12.68
C LYS A 133 19.58 -47.35 11.42
N VAL A 134 19.66 -46.59 10.31
CA VAL A 134 20.67 -46.53 9.22
C VAL A 134 21.37 -47.83 8.77
N SER A 135 21.20 -48.18 7.48
CA SER A 135 22.33 -48.55 6.61
C SER A 135 22.01 -48.49 5.10
N ARG A 136 22.72 -47.58 4.43
CA ARG A 136 23.34 -47.61 3.09
C ARG A 136 22.63 -48.19 1.85
N VAL A 137 22.58 -47.31 0.84
CA VAL A 137 23.05 -47.46 -0.56
C VAL A 137 22.38 -48.53 -1.43
N CYS A 138 21.76 -48.09 -2.52
CA CYS A 138 21.60 -48.91 -3.71
C CYS A 138 22.03 -48.12 -4.95
N GLN A 139 23.26 -48.39 -5.40
CA GLN A 139 23.66 -48.25 -6.80
C GLN A 139 23.10 -49.47 -7.54
N ILE A 140 22.39 -49.24 -8.65
CA ILE A 140 22.01 -50.33 -9.55
C ILE A 140 23.12 -50.46 -10.60
N ASN A 141 24.01 -51.41 -10.37
CA ASN A 141 24.94 -51.91 -11.38
C ASN A 141 24.39 -53.24 -11.92
N ARG A 142 24.21 -53.32 -13.24
CA ARG A 142 23.79 -54.51 -13.97
C ARG A 142 25.00 -55.40 -14.27
N LYS A 143 24.91 -56.71 -13.99
CA LYS A 143 25.51 -57.83 -14.76
C LYS A 143 24.69 -59.10 -14.49
N GLY A 144 24.08 -59.72 -15.50
CA GLY A 144 24.59 -60.87 -16.29
C GLY A 144 23.62 -62.04 -16.05
N GLU A 145 23.29 -63.01 -16.92
CA GLU A 145 23.82 -63.50 -18.18
C GLU A 145 22.77 -64.40 -18.90
N ASN A 146 22.91 -64.52 -20.23
CA ASN A 146 22.69 -65.65 -21.15
C ASN A 146 21.31 -66.31 -21.42
N GLY A 147 20.99 -66.42 -22.73
CA GLY A 147 19.97 -67.33 -23.28
C GLY A 147 19.47 -67.05 -24.72
N MET A 148 20.27 -67.40 -25.72
CA MET A 148 20.02 -67.72 -27.16
C MET A 148 18.69 -67.43 -27.93
N HIS A 149 18.91 -66.90 -29.17
CA HIS A 149 18.32 -67.24 -30.50
C HIS A 149 16.89 -66.77 -30.93
N GLN A 150 16.78 -65.78 -31.84
CA GLN A 150 16.64 -65.94 -33.32
C GLN A 150 16.20 -64.65 -34.06
N LYS A 151 16.93 -64.34 -35.15
CA LYS A 151 16.57 -63.73 -36.46
C LYS A 151 15.94 -62.32 -36.59
N LYS A 152 16.81 -61.40 -37.07
CA LYS A 152 16.73 -60.46 -38.22
C LYS A 152 15.42 -59.68 -38.49
N MET A 153 15.48 -58.34 -38.44
CA MET A 153 15.47 -57.45 -39.63
C MET A 153 15.70 -55.96 -39.27
N ASN A 154 16.28 -55.21 -40.21
CA ASN A 154 16.86 -53.89 -40.02
C ASN A 154 15.85 -52.76 -39.75
N CYS A 155 15.73 -52.33 -38.50
CA CYS A 155 14.91 -51.17 -38.07
C CYS A 155 15.75 -49.91 -37.79
N ARG A 156 17.01 -49.84 -38.27
CA ARG A 156 17.95 -48.77 -37.92
C ARG A 156 17.96 -47.56 -38.86
N LEU A 157 17.39 -47.66 -40.07
CA LEU A 157 17.35 -46.53 -41.01
C LEU A 157 16.12 -45.63 -40.88
N TRP A 158 15.03 -46.10 -40.28
CA TRP A 158 13.80 -45.30 -40.13
C TRP A 158 13.81 -44.34 -38.92
N ILE A 159 14.63 -44.65 -37.89
CA ILE A 159 14.73 -43.83 -36.68
C ILE A 159 15.55 -42.54 -36.94
N LEU A 160 16.55 -42.59 -37.82
CA LEU A 160 17.36 -41.41 -38.15
C LEU A 160 16.61 -40.39 -39.03
N PHE A 161 15.65 -40.84 -39.84
CA PHE A 161 14.82 -39.95 -40.66
C PHE A 161 13.74 -39.23 -39.84
N LEU A 162 13.15 -39.91 -38.84
CA LEU A 162 12.14 -39.32 -37.95
C LEU A 162 12.74 -38.34 -36.91
N VAL A 163 13.98 -38.56 -36.49
CA VAL A 163 14.70 -37.61 -35.61
C VAL A 163 15.09 -36.34 -36.38
N MET A 164 15.46 -36.43 -37.67
CA MET A 164 15.85 -35.26 -38.45
C MET A 164 14.65 -34.36 -38.85
N VAL A 165 13.46 -34.94 -39.07
CA VAL A 165 12.22 -34.16 -39.32
C VAL A 165 11.68 -33.51 -38.04
N SER A 166 11.91 -34.12 -36.87
CA SER A 166 11.50 -33.54 -35.58
C SER A 166 12.38 -32.37 -35.12
N LEU A 167 13.62 -32.26 -35.63
CA LEU A 167 14.51 -31.14 -35.34
C LEU A 167 14.30 -29.91 -36.25
N LEU A 168 13.53 -30.03 -37.34
CA LEU A 168 13.21 -28.91 -38.23
C LEU A 168 11.82 -28.28 -37.99
N ALA A 169 11.01 -28.87 -37.10
CA ALA A 169 9.68 -28.36 -36.75
C ALA A 169 9.61 -27.61 -35.40
N GLY A 170 10.72 -27.51 -34.65
CA GLY A 170 10.77 -26.94 -33.29
C GLY A 170 11.31 -25.51 -33.20
N GLY A 171 11.15 -24.68 -34.24
CA GLY A 171 11.91 -23.43 -34.39
C GLY A 171 11.11 -22.18 -34.76
N VAL A 172 9.84 -22.08 -34.35
CA VAL A 172 9.12 -20.80 -34.32
C VAL A 172 8.03 -20.92 -33.25
N ASP A 173 8.40 -20.67 -31.99
CA ASP A 173 7.42 -20.05 -31.11
C ASP A 173 7.00 -18.76 -31.81
N PRO A 174 5.71 -18.53 -32.09
CA PRO A 174 5.27 -17.19 -32.43
C PRO A 174 5.60 -16.37 -31.19
N ALA A 175 6.71 -15.63 -31.25
CA ALA A 175 6.84 -14.42 -30.48
C ALA A 175 5.59 -13.61 -30.83
N GLN A 176 4.53 -13.75 -30.02
CA GLN A 176 3.50 -12.76 -29.97
C GLN A 176 4.27 -11.49 -29.68
N ALA A 177 4.48 -10.68 -30.72
CA ALA A 177 5.08 -9.38 -30.61
C ALA A 177 4.21 -8.67 -29.59
N GLN A 178 4.69 -8.65 -28.34
CA GLN A 178 3.99 -8.04 -27.24
C GLN A 178 3.85 -6.59 -27.67
N GLU A 179 2.63 -6.20 -28.00
CA GLU A 179 2.37 -4.92 -28.64
C GLU A 179 3.04 -3.85 -27.80
N LYS A 180 3.94 -3.06 -28.42
CA LYS A 180 4.82 -2.15 -27.68
C LYS A 180 3.96 -1.18 -26.88
N TYR A 181 3.89 -1.37 -25.56
CA TYR A 181 3.10 -0.51 -24.69
C TYR A 181 3.85 0.80 -24.37
N PRO A 182 3.22 1.98 -24.52
CA PRO A 182 1.92 2.20 -25.16
C PRO A 182 2.03 2.36 -26.70
N SER A 183 1.08 1.79 -27.45
CA SER A 183 1.00 1.87 -28.93
C SER A 183 -0.15 2.76 -29.44
N ARG A 184 -1.11 3.07 -28.57
CA ARG A 184 -2.30 3.88 -28.87
C ARG A 184 -2.63 4.84 -27.73
N ALA A 185 -3.66 5.65 -27.94
CA ALA A 185 -4.11 6.62 -26.95
C ALA A 185 -4.52 5.94 -25.63
N ILE A 186 -4.16 6.58 -24.51
CA ILE A 186 -4.55 6.20 -23.16
C ILE A 186 -5.61 7.19 -22.68
N GLU A 187 -6.66 6.69 -22.05
CA GLU A 187 -7.65 7.49 -21.34
C GLU A 187 -7.31 7.56 -19.86
N ILE A 188 -7.21 8.78 -19.34
CA ILE A 188 -7.10 9.07 -17.91
C ILE A 188 -8.48 9.54 -17.45
N ILE A 189 -9.21 8.65 -16.77
CA ILE A 189 -10.51 8.94 -16.21
C ILE A 189 -10.33 9.78 -14.95
N VAL A 190 -10.94 10.96 -14.91
CA VAL A 190 -10.94 11.87 -13.76
C VAL A 190 -12.35 11.92 -13.17
N PRO A 191 -12.57 11.56 -11.90
CA PRO A 191 -13.91 11.47 -11.33
C PRO A 191 -14.49 12.82 -10.85
N PHE A 192 -13.87 13.93 -11.24
CA PHE A 192 -14.22 15.29 -10.81
C PHE A 192 -14.45 16.22 -12.00
N VAL A 193 -15.10 17.35 -11.75
CA VAL A 193 -15.36 18.38 -12.76
C VAL A 193 -14.06 18.96 -13.33
N PRO A 194 -14.05 19.38 -14.61
CA PRO A 194 -12.91 20.09 -15.19
C PRO A 194 -12.49 21.30 -14.35
N GLY A 195 -11.18 21.51 -14.21
CA GLY A 195 -10.62 22.59 -13.39
C GLY A 195 -10.51 22.30 -11.89
N GLY A 196 -11.03 21.15 -11.42
CA GLY A 196 -10.77 20.68 -10.06
C GLY A 196 -9.31 20.24 -9.85
N SER A 197 -8.84 20.16 -8.61
CA SER A 197 -7.43 19.85 -8.30
C SER A 197 -6.93 18.54 -8.94
N THR A 198 -7.71 17.46 -8.86
CA THR A 198 -7.37 16.17 -9.48
C THR A 198 -7.34 16.27 -11.02
N ASP A 199 -8.24 17.04 -11.63
CA ASP A 199 -8.26 17.27 -13.09
C ASP A 199 -6.99 18.02 -13.53
N LEU A 200 -6.64 19.11 -12.85
CA LEU A 200 -5.46 19.91 -13.19
C LEU A 200 -4.18 19.08 -13.06
N VAL A 201 -4.03 18.29 -11.99
CA VAL A 201 -2.87 17.39 -11.86
C VAL A 201 -2.90 16.28 -12.91
N GLY A 202 -4.05 15.67 -13.19
CA GLY A 202 -4.21 14.66 -14.23
C GLY A 202 -3.82 15.17 -15.62
N ARG A 203 -4.18 16.42 -15.96
CA ARG A 203 -3.75 17.09 -17.21
C ARG A 203 -2.26 17.36 -17.25
N LEU A 204 -1.65 17.81 -16.15
CA LEU A 204 -0.20 17.97 -16.09
C LEU A 204 0.54 16.65 -16.32
N ILE A 205 0.06 15.56 -15.73
CA ILE A 205 0.60 14.21 -15.96
C ILE A 205 0.43 13.82 -17.43
N ALA A 206 -0.78 14.02 -17.99
CA ALA A 206 -1.08 13.71 -19.37
C ALA A 206 -0.16 14.45 -20.36
N ASP A 207 0.01 15.76 -20.17
CA ASP A 207 0.84 16.60 -21.02
C ASP A 207 2.32 16.21 -20.97
N ASN A 208 2.84 15.92 -19.77
CA ASN A 208 4.24 15.49 -19.61
C ASN A 208 4.47 14.13 -20.28
N LEU A 209 3.63 13.14 -19.97
CA LEU A 209 3.79 11.78 -20.48
C LEU A 209 3.48 11.67 -21.98
N LYS A 210 2.62 12.54 -22.53
CA LYS A 210 2.38 12.63 -23.98
C LYS A 210 3.66 12.97 -24.73
N LYS A 211 4.43 13.95 -24.24
CA LYS A 211 5.74 14.31 -24.82
C LYS A 211 6.72 13.13 -24.75
N LYS A 212 6.70 12.38 -23.65
CA LYS A 212 7.61 11.26 -23.38
C LYS A 212 7.30 10.00 -24.18
N TRP A 213 6.03 9.62 -24.27
CA TRP A 213 5.61 8.35 -24.89
C TRP A 213 5.21 8.50 -26.35
N GLY A 214 4.98 9.73 -26.84
CA GLY A 214 4.63 9.99 -28.23
C GLY A 214 3.22 9.50 -28.61
N VAL A 215 2.41 9.11 -27.63
CA VAL A 215 1.00 8.75 -27.81
C VAL A 215 0.10 9.74 -27.07
N PRO A 216 -1.16 9.93 -27.49
CA PRO A 216 -2.10 10.78 -26.74
C PRO A 216 -2.42 10.20 -25.36
N LEU A 217 -2.44 11.05 -24.33
CA LEU A 217 -3.06 10.76 -23.04
C LEU A 217 -4.24 11.72 -22.88
N ASN A 218 -5.45 11.19 -22.99
CA ASN A 218 -6.67 11.98 -23.01
C ASN A 218 -7.32 11.98 -21.63
N VAL A 219 -7.50 13.16 -21.05
CA VAL A 219 -8.22 13.32 -19.78
C VAL A 219 -9.72 13.34 -20.04
N VAL A 220 -10.45 12.41 -19.42
CA VAL A 220 -11.90 12.26 -19.55
C VAL A 220 -12.55 12.47 -18.17
N ASN A 221 -13.27 13.57 -18.00
CA ASN A 221 -13.95 13.89 -16.75
C ASN A 221 -15.29 13.14 -16.65
N LYS A 222 -15.51 12.44 -15.53
CA LYS A 222 -16.74 11.71 -15.19
C LYS A 222 -17.20 12.06 -13.77
N PRO A 223 -17.67 13.30 -13.52
CA PRO A 223 -18.10 13.73 -12.20
C PRO A 223 -19.43 13.11 -11.79
N GLY A 224 -19.73 13.18 -10.48
CA GLY A 224 -21.03 12.80 -9.91
C GLY A 224 -21.01 11.47 -9.17
N GLY A 225 -22.12 11.17 -8.48
CA GLY A 225 -22.32 9.91 -7.75
C GLY A 225 -21.22 9.59 -6.73
N ASN A 226 -20.69 10.59 -6.02
CA ASN A 226 -19.54 10.43 -5.12
C ASN A 226 -18.33 9.75 -5.78
N THR A 227 -18.09 9.96 -7.07
CA THR A 227 -17.03 9.29 -7.85
C THR A 227 -17.26 7.80 -8.15
N VAL A 228 -18.34 7.19 -7.62
CA VAL A 228 -18.65 5.77 -7.77
C VAL A 228 -18.79 5.35 -9.25
N PRO A 229 -19.51 6.09 -10.13
CA PRO A 229 -19.67 5.67 -11.52
C PRO A 229 -18.33 5.61 -12.27
N ALA A 230 -17.47 6.62 -12.10
CA ALA A 230 -16.16 6.68 -12.73
C ALA A 230 -15.22 5.59 -12.21
N ASN A 231 -15.27 5.30 -10.91
CA ASN A 231 -14.50 4.21 -10.31
C ASN A 231 -14.94 2.84 -10.85
N LEU A 232 -16.25 2.61 -10.93
CA LEU A 232 -16.81 1.36 -11.43
C LEU A 232 -16.41 1.10 -12.88
N GLU A 233 -16.43 2.14 -13.71
CA GLU A 233 -15.99 2.05 -15.10
C GLU A 233 -14.53 1.61 -15.21
N VAL A 234 -13.62 2.20 -14.43
CA VAL A 234 -12.21 1.76 -14.45
C VAL A 234 -12.06 0.35 -13.89
N HIS A 235 -12.79 0.00 -12.83
CA HIS A 235 -12.79 -1.38 -12.31
C HIS A 235 -13.21 -2.42 -13.36
N GLN A 236 -14.12 -2.06 -14.27
CA GLN A 236 -14.64 -2.94 -15.33
C GLN A 236 -13.83 -2.87 -16.62
N SER A 237 -12.90 -1.92 -16.75
CA SER A 237 -12.07 -1.76 -17.95
C SER A 237 -11.08 -2.92 -18.13
N LYS A 238 -10.61 -3.11 -19.37
CA LYS A 238 -9.60 -4.13 -19.68
C LYS A 238 -8.30 -3.81 -18.94
N PRO A 239 -7.62 -4.79 -18.32
CA PRO A 239 -6.32 -4.59 -17.68
C PRO A 239 -5.18 -4.51 -18.69
N ASP A 240 -5.30 -3.63 -19.69
CA ASP A 240 -4.33 -3.43 -20.78
C ASP A 240 -3.61 -2.08 -20.71
N GLY A 241 -3.88 -1.28 -19.68
CA GLY A 241 -3.21 -0.01 -19.41
C GLY A 241 -3.67 1.17 -20.27
N TYR A 242 -4.69 1.00 -21.11
CA TYR A 242 -5.22 2.09 -21.95
C TYR A 242 -6.38 2.84 -21.31
N THR A 243 -6.90 2.36 -20.19
CA THR A 243 -7.82 3.08 -19.32
C THR A 243 -7.22 3.08 -17.91
N VAL A 244 -6.87 4.26 -17.41
CA VAL A 244 -6.35 4.46 -16.05
C VAL A 244 -7.17 5.52 -15.34
N PHE A 245 -7.06 5.59 -14.02
CA PHE A 245 -7.80 6.49 -13.17
C PHE A 245 -6.86 7.52 -12.55
N SER A 246 -7.22 8.80 -12.66
CA SER A 246 -6.63 9.86 -11.86
C SER A 246 -7.29 9.83 -10.49
N ASP A 247 -6.60 9.17 -9.57
CA ASP A 247 -7.10 8.91 -8.24
C ASP A 247 -6.69 10.02 -7.26
N SER A 248 -7.41 10.08 -6.15
CA SER A 248 -7.18 11.02 -5.07
C SER A 248 -7.66 10.42 -3.75
N GLN A 249 -7.24 11.02 -2.64
CA GLN A 249 -7.74 10.69 -1.31
C GLN A 249 -9.28 10.57 -1.26
N SER A 250 -9.99 11.51 -1.89
CA SER A 250 -11.45 11.56 -1.89
C SER A 250 -12.12 10.48 -2.74
N SER A 251 -11.53 10.09 -3.86
CA SER A 251 -12.06 9.04 -4.77
C SER A 251 -11.59 7.62 -4.41
N CYS A 252 -10.89 7.49 -3.29
CA CYS A 252 -10.19 6.29 -2.89
C CYS A 252 -10.45 5.98 -1.40
N SER A 253 -9.51 6.31 -0.52
CA SER A 253 -9.59 5.96 0.90
C SER A 253 -10.82 6.52 1.61
N LEU A 254 -11.18 7.78 1.33
CA LEU A 254 -12.36 8.39 1.95
C LEU A 254 -13.66 7.95 1.30
N LEU A 255 -13.63 7.46 0.05
CA LEU A 255 -14.82 6.96 -0.63
C LEU A 255 -15.39 5.73 0.09
N GLU A 256 -14.53 4.77 0.42
CA GLU A 256 -14.92 3.55 1.14
C GLU A 256 -15.49 3.85 2.52
N ALA A 257 -14.89 4.83 3.23
CA ALA A 257 -15.40 5.26 4.51
C ALA A 257 -16.75 5.99 4.40
N ALA A 258 -17.05 6.62 3.27
CA ALA A 258 -18.21 7.48 3.14
C ALA A 258 -19.44 6.82 2.51
N VAL A 259 -19.23 5.86 1.61
CA VAL A 259 -20.31 5.27 0.82
C VAL A 259 -20.57 3.84 1.29
N LYS A 260 -21.77 3.62 1.82
CA LYS A 260 -22.25 2.28 2.14
C LYS A 260 -22.47 1.48 0.86
N ASP A 261 -22.14 0.20 0.91
CA ASP A 261 -22.43 -0.77 -0.16
C ASP A 261 -21.82 -0.39 -1.52
N LEU A 262 -20.51 -0.10 -1.54
CA LEU A 262 -19.78 0.12 -2.79
C LEU A 262 -19.86 -1.14 -3.69
N PRO A 263 -20.09 -0.98 -5.02
CA PRO A 263 -20.17 -2.10 -5.96
C PRO A 263 -18.81 -2.70 -6.33
N PHE A 264 -17.74 -2.26 -5.68
CA PHE A 264 -16.36 -2.70 -5.85
C PHE A 264 -15.60 -2.48 -4.53
N LYS A 265 -14.45 -3.13 -4.36
CA LYS A 265 -13.53 -2.84 -3.27
C LYS A 265 -12.44 -1.92 -3.77
N VAL A 266 -12.23 -0.78 -3.11
CA VAL A 266 -11.20 0.20 -3.53
C VAL A 266 -9.81 -0.44 -3.68
N LEU A 267 -9.47 -1.41 -2.81
CA LEU A 267 -8.19 -2.12 -2.81
C LEU A 267 -8.05 -3.20 -3.90
N ASP A 268 -9.10 -3.51 -4.67
CA ASP A 268 -9.01 -4.43 -5.81
C ASP A 268 -8.39 -3.75 -7.05
N ARG A 269 -8.38 -2.40 -7.12
CA ARG A 269 -7.67 -1.66 -8.18
C ARG A 269 -6.18 -1.94 -8.12
N THR A 270 -5.52 -1.95 -9.28
CA THR A 270 -4.06 -1.93 -9.30
C THR A 270 -3.57 -0.51 -9.07
N PHE A 271 -2.96 -0.26 -7.91
CA PHE A 271 -2.29 1.02 -7.63
C PHE A 271 -1.03 1.12 -8.49
N ILE A 272 -0.87 2.21 -9.23
CA ILE A 272 0.33 2.42 -10.05
C ILE A 272 1.32 3.27 -9.27
N ALA A 273 0.92 4.48 -8.88
CA ALA A 273 1.71 5.32 -7.99
C ALA A 273 0.86 6.42 -7.35
N LEU A 274 1.18 6.80 -6.11
CA LEU A 274 0.87 8.15 -5.64
C LEU A 274 1.97 9.08 -6.14
N SER A 275 1.59 10.24 -6.64
CA SER A 275 2.49 11.11 -7.41
C SER A 275 2.69 12.47 -6.74
N THR A 276 1.61 13.07 -6.25
CA THR A 276 1.64 14.43 -5.70
C THR A 276 0.78 14.53 -4.46
N ALA A 277 1.08 15.51 -3.61
CA ALA A 277 0.24 15.82 -2.47
C ALA A 277 0.20 17.32 -2.21
N SER A 278 -0.89 17.77 -1.61
CA SER A 278 -1.04 19.10 -1.05
C SER A 278 -1.34 18.96 0.45
N PRO A 279 -0.63 19.68 1.34
CA PRO A 279 -1.03 19.75 2.73
C PRO A 279 -2.35 20.51 2.83
N HIS A 280 -3.05 20.42 3.96
CA HIS A 280 -4.15 21.35 4.24
C HIS A 280 -3.71 22.41 5.23
N ILE A 281 -4.34 23.58 5.13
CA ILE A 281 -4.23 24.62 6.12
C ILE A 281 -5.48 24.66 7.00
N PHE A 282 -5.28 24.88 8.29
CA PHE A 282 -6.32 25.30 9.23
C PHE A 282 -6.27 26.81 9.33
N TYR A 283 -7.41 27.48 9.20
CA TYR A 283 -7.46 28.95 9.25
C TYR A 283 -8.65 29.45 10.07
N ALA A 284 -8.45 30.64 10.61
CA ALA A 284 -9.42 31.39 11.40
C ALA A 284 -9.62 32.78 10.81
N ASN A 285 -10.69 33.46 11.23
CA ASN A 285 -10.84 34.89 10.96
C ASN A 285 -9.59 35.65 11.46
N ALA A 286 -9.12 36.65 10.72
CA ALA A 286 -7.92 37.40 11.11
C ALA A 286 -8.05 38.06 12.49
N ALA A 287 -9.25 38.57 12.82
CA ALA A 287 -9.58 39.21 14.09
C ALA A 287 -9.86 38.21 15.24
N SER A 288 -9.96 36.92 14.95
CA SER A 288 -10.20 35.88 15.97
C SER A 288 -9.06 35.84 16.99
N PRO A 289 -9.32 35.54 18.28
CA PRO A 289 -8.25 35.32 19.26
C PRO A 289 -7.44 34.04 19.01
N ILE A 290 -7.94 33.10 18.18
CA ILE A 290 -7.28 31.83 17.85
C ILE A 290 -6.02 32.13 17.02
N LYS A 291 -4.84 31.71 17.50
CA LYS A 291 -3.55 31.91 16.81
C LYS A 291 -2.90 30.60 16.37
N ASN A 292 -3.27 29.49 17.00
CA ASN A 292 -2.71 28.17 16.77
C ASN A 292 -3.74 27.08 17.09
N LEU A 293 -3.43 25.81 16.81
CA LEU A 293 -4.32 24.67 17.07
C LEU A 293 -4.55 24.37 18.56
N LYS A 294 -3.67 24.81 19.47
CA LYS A 294 -3.93 24.71 20.93
C LYS A 294 -5.04 25.67 21.37
N ASP A 295 -5.10 26.86 20.78
CA ASP A 295 -6.22 27.78 21.00
C ASP A 295 -7.53 27.19 20.47
N VAL A 296 -7.46 26.47 19.33
CA VAL A 296 -8.60 25.72 18.79
C VAL A 296 -9.07 24.66 19.77
N GLU A 297 -8.15 23.85 20.30
CA GLU A 297 -8.44 22.83 21.31
C GLU A 297 -9.10 23.43 22.55
N ALA A 298 -8.55 24.53 23.08
CA ALA A 298 -9.10 25.21 24.25
C ALA A 298 -10.52 25.74 24.00
N GLU A 299 -10.76 26.37 22.85
CA GLU A 299 -12.06 26.91 22.47
C GLU A 299 -13.11 25.81 22.31
N VAL A 300 -12.80 24.74 21.58
CA VAL A 300 -13.77 23.65 21.36
C VAL A 300 -14.05 22.87 22.64
N LYS A 301 -13.05 22.63 23.51
CA LYS A 301 -13.27 21.93 24.79
C LYS A 301 -14.15 22.71 25.75
N LYS A 302 -14.11 24.05 25.69
CA LYS A 302 -14.95 24.91 26.54
C LYS A 302 -16.44 24.76 26.20
N ASN A 303 -16.78 24.85 24.92
CA ASN A 303 -18.17 24.78 24.45
C ASN A 303 -18.25 24.06 23.09
N PRO A 304 -18.19 22.71 23.05
CA PRO A 304 -18.23 21.96 21.80
C PRO A 304 -19.46 22.31 20.94
N GLY A 305 -20.62 22.46 21.61
CA GLY A 305 -21.90 22.75 20.98
C GLY A 305 -22.00 24.12 20.30
N GLU A 306 -21.06 25.05 20.53
CA GLU A 306 -21.00 26.35 19.84
C GLU A 306 -19.81 26.45 18.87
N PHE A 307 -19.06 25.35 18.72
CA PHE A 307 -17.90 25.33 17.87
C PHE A 307 -18.28 25.04 16.41
N THR A 308 -18.31 26.09 15.60
CA THR A 308 -18.65 26.02 14.16
C THR A 308 -17.41 25.87 13.29
N TRP A 309 -17.45 24.93 12.36
CA TRP A 309 -16.35 24.67 11.43
C TRP A 309 -16.87 24.24 10.05
N GLY A 310 -16.10 24.52 9.00
CA GLY A 310 -16.49 24.18 7.63
C GLY A 310 -16.37 22.69 7.30
N SER A 311 -17.45 22.11 6.79
CA SER A 311 -17.56 20.71 6.40
C SER A 311 -17.84 20.58 4.89
N PHE A 312 -17.32 19.54 4.27
CA PHE A 312 -17.62 19.15 2.88
C PHE A 312 -18.74 18.09 2.83
N GLY A 313 -19.63 18.07 3.82
CA GLY A 313 -20.72 17.09 3.89
C GLY A 313 -20.27 15.73 4.46
N GLY A 314 -19.15 15.71 5.20
CA GLY A 314 -18.70 14.53 5.94
C GLY A 314 -17.84 13.55 5.15
N VAL A 315 -17.47 13.86 3.91
CA VAL A 315 -16.75 12.96 2.98
C VAL A 315 -15.46 13.59 2.39
N GLY A 316 -15.07 14.78 2.85
CA GLY A 316 -13.87 15.47 2.36
C GLY A 316 -12.62 15.26 3.20
N ALA A 317 -11.45 15.54 2.61
CA ALA A 317 -10.17 15.56 3.32
C ALA A 317 -10.17 16.54 4.52
N GLY A 318 -10.88 17.67 4.40
CA GLY A 318 -11.07 18.59 5.51
C GLY A 318 -11.92 18.02 6.65
N ASP A 319 -12.98 17.26 6.35
CA ASP A 319 -13.76 16.54 7.38
C ASP A 319 -12.89 15.47 8.05
N PHE A 320 -12.08 14.75 7.27
CA PHE A 320 -11.14 13.76 7.79
C PHE A 320 -10.17 14.39 8.79
N LEU A 321 -9.60 15.53 8.45
CA LEU A 321 -8.69 16.29 9.30
C LEU A 321 -9.36 16.79 10.59
N TRP A 322 -10.58 17.33 10.49
CA TRP A 322 -11.31 17.75 11.68
C TRP A 322 -11.64 16.56 12.58
N ARG A 323 -11.97 15.39 12.01
CA ARG A 323 -12.18 14.16 12.79
C ARG A 323 -10.90 13.66 13.44
N GLN A 324 -9.75 13.69 12.74
CA GLN A 324 -8.44 13.39 13.32
C GLN A 324 -8.14 14.33 14.50
N PHE A 325 -8.41 15.63 14.33
CA PHE A 325 -8.18 16.65 15.35
C PHE A 325 -9.07 16.42 16.58
N PHE A 326 -10.39 16.35 16.40
CA PHE A 326 -11.33 16.17 17.51
C PHE A 326 -11.10 14.85 18.25
N LYS A 327 -10.87 13.74 17.52
CA LYS A 327 -10.55 12.45 18.13
C LYS A 327 -9.25 12.54 18.94
N GLY A 328 -8.22 13.19 18.41
CA GLY A 328 -6.93 13.37 19.07
C GLY A 328 -7.02 14.13 20.39
N ILE A 329 -7.92 15.12 20.48
CA ILE A 329 -8.12 15.92 21.70
C ILE A 329 -9.22 15.38 22.62
N GLY A 330 -9.85 14.25 22.27
CA GLY A 330 -10.92 13.64 23.07
C GLY A 330 -12.28 14.34 22.97
N VAL A 331 -12.52 15.15 21.93
CA VAL A 331 -13.80 15.78 21.66
C VAL A 331 -14.63 14.90 20.72
N ASP A 332 -15.88 14.66 21.10
CA ASP A 332 -16.85 14.00 20.25
C ASP A 332 -17.32 14.97 19.15
N VAL A 333 -16.99 14.65 17.89
CA VAL A 333 -17.35 15.48 16.73
C VAL A 333 -18.86 15.69 16.60
N SER A 334 -19.68 14.73 17.08
CA SER A 334 -21.15 14.85 17.03
C SER A 334 -21.69 15.96 17.94
N LYS A 335 -20.88 16.41 18.91
CA LYS A 335 -21.19 17.53 19.81
C LYS A 335 -20.74 18.88 19.26
N THR A 336 -20.17 18.93 18.05
CA THR A 336 -19.75 20.17 17.37
C THR A 336 -20.78 20.57 16.30
N LYS A 337 -20.64 21.77 15.73
CA LYS A 337 -21.55 22.29 14.68
C LYS A 337 -20.84 22.37 13.31
N PRO A 338 -20.74 21.27 12.54
CA PRO A 338 -20.27 21.34 11.17
C PRO A 338 -21.22 22.18 10.31
N VAL A 339 -20.69 23.11 9.53
CA VAL A 339 -21.43 23.86 8.52
C VAL A 339 -21.09 23.29 7.16
N VAL A 340 -22.06 22.60 6.55
CA VAL A 340 -21.90 21.94 5.25
C VAL A 340 -21.85 22.99 4.15
N THR A 341 -20.83 22.91 3.31
CA THR A 341 -20.60 23.83 2.18
C THR A 341 -20.46 23.07 0.88
N ARG A 342 -20.57 23.79 -0.25
CA ARG A 342 -20.35 23.27 -1.60
C ARG A 342 -18.87 23.20 -1.97
N GLY A 343 -17.96 23.72 -1.14
CA GLY A 343 -16.52 23.67 -1.38
C GLY A 343 -15.72 24.67 -0.54
N GLY A 344 -14.38 24.60 -0.67
CA GLY A 344 -13.45 25.33 0.20
C GLY A 344 -13.55 26.85 0.09
N ALA A 345 -13.84 27.39 -1.10
CA ALA A 345 -14.01 28.84 -1.31
C ALA A 345 -15.19 29.43 -0.51
N GLU A 346 -16.27 28.67 -0.33
CA GLU A 346 -17.41 29.06 0.50
C GLU A 346 -17.03 29.07 1.99
N ILE A 347 -16.28 28.05 2.45
CA ILE A 347 -15.76 27.99 3.82
C ILE A 347 -14.88 29.22 4.12
N VAL A 348 -13.97 29.58 3.22
CA VAL A 348 -13.08 30.75 3.41
C VAL A 348 -13.90 32.03 3.56
N SER A 349 -14.95 32.20 2.76
CA SER A 349 -15.85 33.35 2.84
C SER A 349 -16.61 33.39 4.17
N PHE A 350 -17.09 32.24 4.67
CA PHE A 350 -17.76 32.16 5.98
C PHE A 350 -16.83 32.45 7.15
N VAL A 351 -15.57 32.01 7.09
CA VAL A 351 -14.57 32.34 8.13
C VAL A 351 -14.21 33.82 8.06
N ALA A 352 -13.99 34.37 6.86
CA ALA A 352 -13.70 35.79 6.65
C ALA A 352 -14.84 36.69 7.16
N GLY A 353 -16.09 36.30 6.93
CA GLY A 353 -17.29 36.98 7.46
C GLY A 353 -17.62 36.66 8.92
N ASN A 354 -16.80 35.83 9.59
CA ASN A 354 -17.01 35.40 10.98
C ASN A 354 -18.35 34.65 11.21
N HIS A 355 -18.90 34.02 10.18
CA HIS A 355 -20.09 33.16 10.27
C HIS A 355 -19.77 31.78 10.83
N ILE A 356 -18.53 31.31 10.65
CA ILE A 356 -18.00 30.09 11.26
C ILE A 356 -16.62 30.35 11.87
N LYS A 357 -16.25 29.63 12.94
CA LYS A 357 -15.00 29.89 13.66
C LYS A 357 -13.77 29.48 12.87
N LEU A 358 -13.79 28.31 12.24
CA LEU A 358 -12.64 27.74 11.53
C LEU A 358 -13.00 27.08 10.20
N GLY A 359 -12.00 27.00 9.33
CA GLY A 359 -12.06 26.27 8.08
C GLY A 359 -10.79 25.49 7.81
N THR A 360 -10.91 24.56 6.87
CA THR A 360 -9.77 23.88 6.23
C THR A 360 -9.84 24.09 4.73
N ALA A 361 -8.67 24.19 4.09
CA ALA A 361 -8.55 24.39 2.64
C ALA A 361 -7.17 23.95 2.16
N SER A 362 -6.99 23.92 0.83
CA SER A 362 -5.65 23.91 0.26
C SER A 362 -4.94 25.25 0.52
N PRO A 363 -3.59 25.27 0.60
CA PRO A 363 -2.83 26.49 0.78
C PRO A 363 -3.16 27.57 -0.26
N THR A 364 -3.26 27.17 -1.53
CA THR A 364 -3.56 28.07 -2.65
C THR A 364 -4.92 28.72 -2.55
N SER A 365 -5.94 28.01 -2.05
CA SER A 365 -7.28 28.55 -1.88
C SER A 365 -7.36 29.61 -0.79
N GLY A 366 -6.53 29.49 0.27
CA GLY A 366 -6.50 30.45 1.36
C GLY A 366 -5.57 31.65 1.11
N LEU A 367 -4.59 31.52 0.21
CA LEU A 367 -3.51 32.48 0.04
C LEU A 367 -3.98 33.90 -0.27
N SER A 368 -4.98 34.07 -1.13
CA SER A 368 -5.55 35.39 -1.44
C SER A 368 -6.16 36.06 -0.21
N HIS A 369 -6.88 35.32 0.61
CA HIS A 369 -7.53 35.81 1.82
C HIS A 369 -6.55 36.08 2.96
N VAL A 370 -5.47 35.30 3.05
CA VAL A 370 -4.37 35.56 3.99
C VAL A 370 -3.65 36.85 3.60
N ARG A 371 -3.34 37.04 2.30
CA ARG A 371 -2.74 38.28 1.79
C ARG A 371 -3.64 39.49 1.97
N ALA A 372 -4.94 39.32 1.81
CA ALA A 372 -5.93 40.37 2.05
C ALA A 372 -6.16 40.67 3.55
N GLY A 373 -5.59 39.87 4.46
CA GLY A 373 -5.74 40.05 5.90
C GLY A 373 -7.13 39.70 6.43
N THR A 374 -7.95 38.97 5.67
CA THR A 374 -9.31 38.58 6.10
C THR A 374 -9.31 37.30 6.93
N VAL A 375 -8.33 36.43 6.71
CA VAL A 375 -8.12 35.19 7.48
C VAL A 375 -6.64 35.04 7.83
N LYS A 376 -6.34 34.18 8.80
CA LYS A 376 -4.97 33.80 9.16
C LYS A 376 -4.86 32.29 9.31
N VAL A 377 -3.71 31.74 8.92
CA VAL A 377 -3.41 30.31 9.06
C VAL A 377 -2.95 30.03 10.48
N VAL A 378 -3.54 29.03 11.11
CA VAL A 378 -3.27 28.63 12.51
C VAL A 378 -2.62 27.25 12.62
N GLY A 379 -2.50 26.52 11.52
CA GLY A 379 -1.77 25.25 11.46
C GLY A 379 -1.80 24.64 10.06
N VAL A 380 -0.93 23.65 9.84
CA VAL A 380 -0.82 22.91 8.57
C VAL A 380 -0.87 21.41 8.83
N SER A 381 -1.57 20.63 8.01
CA SER A 381 -1.58 19.16 8.12
C SER A 381 -0.44 18.52 7.32
N GLY A 382 0.04 17.37 7.79
CA GLY A 382 1.10 16.62 7.11
C GLY A 382 2.46 17.31 7.21
N PHE A 383 2.83 18.10 6.20
CA PHE A 383 4.12 18.78 6.10
C PHE A 383 3.94 20.30 5.95
N ARG A 384 4.96 21.08 6.32
CA ARG A 384 4.91 22.54 6.22
C ARG A 384 4.63 22.98 4.78
N SER A 385 3.73 23.94 4.63
CA SER A 385 3.42 24.50 3.32
C SER A 385 4.54 25.46 2.89
N PRO A 386 5.05 25.37 1.65
CA PRO A 386 5.99 26.36 1.11
C PRO A 386 5.40 27.78 1.02
N ASP A 387 4.07 27.90 0.94
CA ASP A 387 3.38 29.19 0.93
C ASP A 387 3.28 29.82 2.33
N PHE A 388 3.43 29.01 3.38
CA PHE A 388 3.34 29.41 4.78
C PHE A 388 4.45 28.75 5.62
N PRO A 389 5.74 29.03 5.32
CA PRO A 389 6.87 28.30 5.92
C PRO A 389 7.00 28.48 7.43
N ASP A 390 6.52 29.62 7.95
CA ASP A 390 6.57 29.98 9.37
C ASP A 390 5.44 29.35 10.19
N VAL A 391 4.42 28.80 9.53
CA VAL A 391 3.28 28.18 10.23
C VAL A 391 3.63 26.73 10.57
N PRO A 392 3.62 26.35 11.85
CA PRO A 392 3.94 24.99 12.25
C PRO A 392 2.84 24.01 11.85
N THR A 393 3.26 22.79 11.52
CA THR A 393 2.36 21.65 11.31
C THR A 393 1.60 21.29 12.58
N ALA A 394 0.48 20.58 12.43
CA ALA A 394 -0.29 20.08 13.56
C ALA A 394 0.56 19.15 14.45
N VAL A 395 1.44 18.34 13.86
CA VAL A 395 2.40 17.50 14.60
C VAL A 395 3.34 18.35 15.46
N GLU A 396 3.96 19.39 14.88
CA GLU A 396 4.84 20.31 15.61
C GLU A 396 4.10 21.08 16.73
N GLN A 397 2.79 21.25 16.59
CA GLN A 397 1.94 21.88 17.61
C GLN A 397 1.45 20.91 18.70
N GLY A 398 1.76 19.61 18.60
CA GLY A 398 1.40 18.59 19.59
C GLY A 398 0.19 17.72 19.22
N PHE A 399 -0.23 17.71 17.95
CA PHE A 399 -1.35 16.91 17.44
C PHE A 399 -0.86 15.83 16.46
N PRO A 400 -0.24 14.74 16.95
CA PRO A 400 0.48 13.76 16.12
C PRO A 400 -0.42 12.95 15.18
N THR A 401 -1.74 12.93 15.40
CA THR A 401 -2.71 12.22 14.57
C THR A 401 -3.24 13.05 13.40
N VAL A 402 -2.93 14.35 13.33
CA VAL A 402 -3.47 15.27 12.33
C VAL A 402 -2.48 15.40 11.17
N THR A 403 -2.41 14.35 10.35
CA THR A 403 -1.35 14.18 9.34
C THR A 403 -1.86 14.03 7.92
N ALA A 404 -3.18 13.97 7.73
CA ALA A 404 -3.75 13.73 6.40
C ALA A 404 -3.38 14.83 5.40
N VAL A 405 -3.11 14.40 4.17
CA VAL A 405 -2.78 15.28 3.04
C VAL A 405 -3.72 14.95 1.88
N PHE A 406 -4.02 15.93 1.03
CA PHE A 406 -4.72 15.65 -0.21
C PHE A 406 -3.71 15.11 -1.23
N TRP A 407 -3.63 13.79 -1.35
CA TRP A 407 -2.77 13.15 -2.34
C TRP A 407 -3.52 12.89 -3.66
N THR A 408 -2.77 12.85 -4.76
CA THR A 408 -3.24 12.35 -6.06
C THR A 408 -2.30 11.28 -6.61
N GLY A 409 -2.86 10.36 -7.38
CA GLY A 409 -2.14 9.22 -7.92
C GLY A 409 -2.77 8.72 -9.20
N ILE A 410 -2.12 7.72 -9.79
CA ILE A 410 -2.68 6.95 -10.90
C ILE A 410 -2.95 5.53 -10.39
N THR A 411 -4.15 5.04 -10.67
CA THR A 411 -4.55 3.65 -10.44
C THR A 411 -5.14 3.08 -11.72
N GLY A 412 -5.27 1.77 -11.82
CA GLY A 412 -5.81 1.09 -12.98
C GLY A 412 -6.84 0.02 -12.61
N PRO A 413 -7.45 -0.62 -13.63
CA PRO A 413 -8.30 -1.79 -13.42
C PRO A 413 -7.60 -2.87 -12.58
N PRO A 414 -8.36 -3.73 -11.89
CA PRO A 414 -7.82 -4.92 -11.25
C PRO A 414 -6.98 -5.76 -12.21
N LYS A 415 -5.89 -6.35 -11.69
CA LYS A 415 -5.01 -7.28 -12.43
C LYS A 415 -4.23 -6.63 -13.58
N LEU A 416 -3.95 -5.32 -13.49
CA LEU A 416 -3.08 -4.65 -14.47
C LEU A 416 -1.69 -5.32 -14.49
N PRO A 417 -1.14 -5.70 -15.67
CA PRO A 417 0.14 -6.38 -15.78
C PRO A 417 1.29 -5.58 -15.16
N SER A 418 2.20 -6.28 -14.47
CA SER A 418 3.34 -5.66 -13.77
C SER A 418 4.26 -4.84 -14.69
N HIS A 419 4.43 -5.24 -15.94
CA HIS A 419 5.25 -4.48 -16.90
C HIS A 419 4.63 -3.12 -17.25
N ILE A 420 3.29 -3.02 -17.25
CA ILE A 420 2.58 -1.74 -17.45
C ILE A 420 2.75 -0.87 -16.20
N VAL A 421 2.53 -1.45 -15.01
CA VAL A 421 2.74 -0.75 -13.73
C VAL A 421 4.14 -0.15 -13.67
N LYS A 422 5.17 -0.96 -13.94
CA LYS A 422 6.58 -0.53 -13.96
C LYS A 422 6.83 0.61 -14.96
N LYS A 423 6.25 0.52 -16.16
CA LYS A 423 6.41 1.55 -17.20
C LYS A 423 5.85 2.91 -16.73
N TRP A 424 4.71 2.91 -16.06
CA TRP A 424 4.13 4.11 -15.47
C TRP A 424 4.95 4.62 -14.28
N GLU A 425 5.35 3.75 -13.36
CA GLU A 425 6.17 4.13 -12.20
C GLU A 425 7.47 4.82 -12.62
N GLU A 426 8.19 4.26 -13.60
CA GLU A 426 9.40 4.86 -14.17
C GLU A 426 9.10 6.24 -14.77
N ALA A 427 8.00 6.36 -15.50
CA ALA A 427 7.63 7.61 -16.15
C ALA A 427 7.21 8.69 -15.14
N ILE A 428 6.44 8.32 -14.11
CA ILE A 428 6.03 9.22 -13.02
C ILE A 428 7.25 9.66 -12.21
N GLN A 429 8.18 8.75 -11.87
CA GLN A 429 9.40 9.12 -11.15
C GLN A 429 10.26 10.14 -11.90
N GLU A 430 10.38 9.99 -13.22
CA GLU A 430 11.14 10.95 -14.03
C GLU A 430 10.40 12.28 -14.17
N MET A 431 9.09 12.25 -14.39
CA MET A 431 8.24 13.43 -14.43
C MET A 431 8.34 14.25 -13.13
N LEU A 432 8.40 13.60 -11.97
CA LEU A 432 8.55 14.29 -10.67
C LEU A 432 9.91 14.99 -10.49
N LYS A 433 10.89 14.70 -11.36
CA LYS A 433 12.20 15.38 -11.41
C LYS A 433 12.25 16.49 -12.46
N ASP A 434 11.23 16.62 -13.30
CA ASP A 434 11.15 17.64 -14.35
C ASP A 434 10.87 19.04 -13.74
N PRO A 435 11.77 20.03 -13.95
CA PRO A 435 11.57 21.39 -13.44
C PRO A 435 10.31 22.09 -13.98
N GLU A 436 9.92 21.84 -15.23
CA GLU A 436 8.71 22.40 -15.83
C GLU A 436 7.47 21.84 -15.13
N PHE A 437 7.45 20.52 -14.91
CA PHE A 437 6.36 19.84 -14.20
C PHE A 437 6.26 20.32 -12.75
N THR A 438 7.37 20.31 -12.01
CA THR A 438 7.39 20.71 -10.59
C THR A 438 7.04 22.18 -10.38
N SER A 439 7.44 23.06 -11.31
CA SER A 439 7.04 24.48 -11.29
C SER A 439 5.52 24.65 -11.48
N LYS A 440 4.94 23.99 -12.48
CA LYS A 440 3.48 24.02 -12.69
C LYS A 440 2.72 23.40 -11.52
N LEU A 441 3.23 22.30 -10.97
CA LEU A 441 2.65 21.63 -9.81
C LEU A 441 2.63 22.55 -8.58
N LYS A 442 3.72 23.30 -8.34
CA LYS A 442 3.80 24.27 -7.25
C LYS A 442 2.75 25.38 -7.39
N ASN A 443 2.51 25.88 -8.61
CA ASN A 443 1.47 26.88 -8.87
C ASN A 443 0.05 26.37 -8.54
N LEU A 444 -0.15 25.05 -8.56
CA LEU A 444 -1.40 24.41 -8.13
C LEU A 444 -1.47 24.17 -6.62
N GLY A 445 -0.40 24.42 -5.87
CA GLY A 445 -0.31 24.18 -4.42
C GLY A 445 0.05 22.74 -4.06
N PHE A 446 0.64 22.00 -4.99
CA PHE A 446 1.05 20.61 -4.79
C PHE A 446 2.58 20.50 -4.75
N VAL A 447 3.05 19.43 -4.14
CA VAL A 447 4.45 19.00 -4.15
C VAL A 447 4.56 17.54 -4.60
N PRO A 448 5.74 17.11 -5.08
CA PRO A 448 6.00 15.69 -5.30
C PRO A 448 5.75 14.85 -4.04
N PHE A 449 5.04 13.75 -4.19
CA PHE A 449 4.71 12.81 -3.10
C PHE A 449 4.71 11.39 -3.65
N TYR A 450 5.90 10.92 -4.04
CA TYR A 450 6.03 9.65 -4.72
C TYR A 450 5.83 8.46 -3.76
N LYS A 451 4.94 7.56 -4.14
CA LYS A 451 4.85 6.20 -3.60
C LYS A 451 4.64 5.25 -4.77
N ASN A 452 5.54 4.27 -4.91
CA ASN A 452 5.37 3.18 -5.86
C ASN A 452 4.11 2.34 -5.55
N SER A 453 3.70 1.45 -6.45
CA SER A 453 2.51 0.60 -6.39
C SER A 453 2.28 0.00 -5.00
N ASN A 454 3.28 -0.71 -4.47
CA ASN A 454 3.17 -1.37 -3.16
C ASN A 454 3.01 -0.35 -2.02
N SER A 455 3.83 0.69 -2.01
CA SER A 455 3.77 1.72 -0.96
C SER A 455 2.48 2.55 -1.04
N ALA A 456 1.93 2.73 -2.23
CA ALA A 456 0.66 3.41 -2.47
C ALA A 456 -0.49 2.59 -1.91
N GLN A 457 -0.56 1.30 -2.24
CA GLN A 457 -1.59 0.40 -1.72
C GLN A 457 -1.53 0.28 -0.19
N GLU A 458 -0.32 0.13 0.38
CA GLU A 458 -0.13 0.13 1.84
C GLU A 458 -0.56 1.46 2.49
N TYR A 459 -0.26 2.60 1.85
CA TYR A 459 -0.65 3.91 2.36
C TYR A 459 -2.16 4.08 2.39
N VAL A 460 -2.83 3.72 1.30
CA VAL A 460 -4.29 3.80 1.18
C VAL A 460 -4.98 2.84 2.14
N ALA A 461 -4.49 1.61 2.30
CA ALA A 461 -5.07 0.65 3.24
C ALA A 461 -5.05 1.16 4.68
N ARG A 462 -3.93 1.76 5.13
CA ARG A 462 -3.84 2.39 6.47
C ARG A 462 -4.78 3.58 6.61
N GLU A 463 -4.87 4.40 5.57
CA GLU A 463 -5.77 5.56 5.58
C GLU A 463 -7.25 5.14 5.64
N MET A 464 -7.62 4.07 4.93
CA MET A 464 -8.96 3.47 5.00
C MET A 464 -9.28 2.93 6.39
N GLU A 465 -8.35 2.24 7.03
CA GLU A 465 -8.52 1.75 8.41
C GLU A 465 -8.70 2.92 9.40
N GLU A 466 -7.90 3.97 9.25
CA GLU A 466 -8.03 5.17 10.06
C GLU A 466 -9.38 5.85 9.84
N ALA A 467 -9.83 5.98 8.58
CA ALA A 467 -11.12 6.54 8.25
C ALA A 467 -12.26 5.70 8.82
N ALA A 468 -12.24 4.38 8.69
CA ALA A 468 -13.24 3.50 9.30
C ALA A 468 -13.36 3.76 10.82
N ARG A 469 -12.22 3.83 11.52
CA ARG A 469 -12.15 4.13 12.96
C ARG A 469 -12.72 5.51 13.32
N LEU A 470 -12.46 6.54 12.50
CA LEU A 470 -12.89 7.92 12.76
C LEU A 470 -14.39 8.15 12.48
N TRP A 471 -15.00 7.40 11.57
CA TRP A 471 -16.43 7.47 11.31
C TRP A 471 -17.24 6.42 12.08
N GLY A 472 -16.57 5.46 12.72
CA GLY A 472 -17.24 4.41 13.49
C GLY A 472 -17.88 3.32 12.63
N PHE A 473 -17.40 3.15 11.39
CA PHE A 473 -17.72 1.99 10.57
C PHE A 473 -16.87 0.82 11.06
N LYS A 474 -17.52 -0.28 11.47
CA LYS A 474 -16.88 -1.52 11.91
C LYS A 474 -16.69 -2.46 10.74
#